data_AF-A0A1H7NXS6-F1
#
_entry.id   AF-A0A1H7NXS6-F1
#
_cell.length_a   1.000
_cell.length_b   1.000
_cell.length_c   1.000
_cell.angle_alpha   90.00
_cell.angle_beta   90.00
_cell.angle_gamma   90.00
#
_symmetry.space_group_name_H-M   'P 1'
#
loop_
_entity.id
_entity.type
_entity.pdbx_description
1 polymer ?
#
loop_
_entity_poly.entity_id
_entity_poly.type
_entity_poly.pdbx_seq_one_letter_code
_entity_poly.pdbx_strand_id
1 'polypeptide(L)'
;MKDKHTHKHVDASDTLPEVLRVNSYILPEGYFEDLQQRILQRCRHIEDSQAAFVVPEGYFEQLENSTVAKLIEQKLKAVVADPGLSVPPAYFVDLTERLLATQKLNEHVSETGFTVPSSYFGTLQNSISRQTTTREEIIPIRKISRPRWMFYAAAACVALMISIAGLFRLADDSQPIAGPLASVSDQDILNYLELYGTAGDVVYISEHLDDFDGGYIGEGLSEEDIEAYLNHTL
;
A
#
# COMPACT_ATOMS: atom_id res chain seq x y z
N MET A 1 -19.36 39.91 -23.50
CA MET A 1 -19.16 38.46 -23.75
C MET A 1 -18.15 38.31 -24.86
N LYS A 2 -16.98 37.73 -24.58
CA LYS A 2 -16.07 37.10 -25.55
C LYS A 2 -14.88 36.52 -24.78
N ASP A 3 -14.79 35.21 -24.86
CA ASP A 3 -14.01 34.34 -23.99
C ASP A 3 -12.52 34.37 -24.33
N LYS A 4 -11.69 34.32 -23.28
CA LYS A 4 -10.23 34.26 -23.36
C LYS A 4 -9.80 32.85 -23.80
N HIS A 5 -9.64 32.63 -25.10
CA HIS A 5 -8.92 31.47 -25.62
C HIS A 5 -7.46 31.87 -25.88
N THR A 6 -6.59 31.47 -24.97
CA THR A 6 -5.13 31.56 -25.06
C THR A 6 -4.63 30.66 -26.19
N HIS A 7 -4.41 31.21 -27.38
CA HIS A 7 -3.59 30.55 -28.40
C HIS A 7 -2.12 30.90 -28.13
N LYS A 8 -1.34 29.89 -27.72
CA LYS A 8 0.12 29.98 -27.77
C LYS A 8 0.54 29.95 -29.25
N HIS A 9 1.26 30.97 -29.70
CA HIS A 9 1.98 30.92 -30.97
C HIS A 9 3.11 29.89 -30.81
N VAL A 10 3.02 28.79 -31.56
CA VAL A 10 4.14 27.87 -31.79
C VAL A 10 4.68 28.22 -33.17
N ASP A 11 5.79 28.94 -33.17
CA ASP A 11 6.58 29.19 -34.37
C ASP A 11 7.30 27.88 -34.75
N ALA A 12 6.88 27.24 -35.84
CA ALA A 12 7.66 26.44 -36.79
C ALA A 12 6.75 25.43 -37.54
N SER A 13 6.80 25.48 -38.87
CA SER A 13 6.12 24.61 -39.85
C SER A 13 4.59 24.59 -39.83
N ASP A 14 3.99 25.56 -40.52
CA ASP A 14 2.55 25.67 -40.76
C ASP A 14 2.07 24.71 -41.88
N THR A 15 2.35 23.43 -41.72
CA THR A 15 1.79 22.38 -42.59
C THR A 15 1.19 21.31 -41.70
N LEU A 16 -0.14 21.24 -41.68
CA LEU A 16 -0.85 20.05 -41.19
C LEU A 16 -0.17 18.82 -41.78
N PRO A 17 0.25 17.83 -40.97
CA PRO A 17 0.92 16.65 -41.48
C PRO A 17 0.05 16.04 -42.57
N GLU A 18 0.67 15.70 -43.71
CA GLU A 18 0.01 15.25 -44.94
C GLU A 18 -0.99 14.10 -44.68
N VAL A 19 -0.70 13.30 -43.66
CA VAL A 19 -1.53 12.22 -43.11
C VAL A 19 -2.93 12.67 -42.68
N LEU A 20 -3.10 13.90 -42.19
CA LEU A 20 -4.40 14.46 -41.79
C LEU A 20 -5.16 15.10 -42.95
N ARG A 21 -4.50 15.32 -44.10
CA ARG A 21 -5.14 15.85 -45.33
C ARG A 21 -5.72 14.74 -46.21
N VAL A 22 -5.36 13.49 -45.96
CA VAL A 22 -5.88 12.32 -46.68
C VAL A 22 -6.89 11.60 -45.78
N ASN A 23 -8.10 11.40 -46.29
CA ASN A 23 -9.12 10.64 -45.57
C ASN A 23 -8.63 9.20 -45.35
N SER A 24 -8.34 8.82 -44.10
CA SER A 24 -7.86 7.48 -43.73
C SER A 24 -8.92 6.39 -43.91
N TYR A 25 -10.18 6.77 -44.15
CA TYR A 25 -11.29 5.85 -44.41
C TYR A 25 -11.45 5.67 -45.91
N ILE A 26 -10.56 4.88 -46.51
CA ILE A 26 -10.68 4.44 -47.91
C ILE A 26 -11.52 3.16 -47.91
N LEU A 27 -12.66 3.20 -48.60
CA LEU A 27 -13.48 2.03 -48.80
C LEU A 27 -12.93 1.19 -49.96
N PRO A 28 -12.95 -0.15 -49.84
CA PRO A 28 -12.62 -1.03 -50.95
C PRO A 28 -13.50 -0.73 -52.17
N GLU A 29 -12.94 -0.91 -53.36
CA GLU A 29 -13.68 -0.78 -54.61
C GLU A 29 -14.87 -1.76 -54.63
N GLY A 30 -16.07 -1.27 -54.99
CA GLY A 30 -17.31 -2.07 -54.99
C GLY A 30 -17.94 -2.32 -53.61
N TYR A 31 -17.48 -1.63 -52.56
CA TYR A 31 -18.04 -1.79 -51.20
C TYR A 31 -19.56 -1.58 -51.15
N PHE A 32 -20.08 -0.55 -51.81
CA PHE A 32 -21.51 -0.21 -51.76
C PHE A 32 -22.37 -1.12 -52.65
N GLU A 33 -21.82 -1.58 -53.76
CA GLU A 33 -22.42 -2.49 -54.72
C GLU A 33 -22.68 -3.86 -54.06
N ASP A 34 -21.71 -4.34 -53.30
CA ASP A 34 -21.83 -5.60 -52.55
C ASP A 34 -22.59 -5.44 -51.22
N LEU A 35 -22.68 -4.22 -50.68
CA LEU A 35 -23.27 -3.94 -49.36
C LEU A 35 -24.70 -4.48 -49.28
N GLN A 36 -25.51 -4.21 -50.31
CA GLN A 36 -26.91 -4.62 -50.33
C GLN A 36 -27.04 -6.15 -50.28
N GLN A 37 -26.23 -6.86 -51.06
CA GLN A 37 -26.23 -8.32 -51.08
C GLN A 37 -25.76 -8.89 -49.74
N ARG A 38 -24.71 -8.32 -49.14
CA ARG A 38 -24.20 -8.74 -47.82
C ARG A 38 -25.22 -8.51 -46.72
N ILE A 39 -25.91 -7.36 -46.72
CA ILE A 39 -26.97 -7.07 -45.75
C ILE A 39 -28.09 -8.10 -45.88
N LEU A 40 -28.59 -8.36 -47.09
CA LEU A 40 -29.66 -9.34 -47.32
C LEU A 40 -29.25 -10.76 -46.91
N GLN A 41 -28.03 -11.19 -47.24
CA GLN A 41 -27.49 -12.47 -46.80
C GLN A 41 -27.41 -12.57 -45.27
N ARG A 42 -27.00 -11.48 -44.61
CA ARG A 42 -26.91 -11.40 -43.14
C ARG A 42 -28.30 -11.45 -42.50
N CYS A 43 -29.27 -10.70 -43.02
CA CYS A 43 -30.66 -10.71 -42.56
C CYS A 43 -31.27 -12.11 -42.64
N ARG A 44 -31.09 -12.80 -43.78
CA ARG A 44 -31.53 -14.19 -43.94
C ARG A 44 -30.89 -15.14 -42.92
N HIS A 45 -29.59 -14.97 -42.64
CA HIS A 45 -28.89 -15.81 -41.66
C HIS A 45 -29.34 -15.54 -40.21
N ILE A 46 -29.75 -14.31 -39.92
CA ILE A 46 -30.34 -13.92 -38.63
C ILE A 46 -31.75 -14.48 -38.48
N GLU A 47 -32.56 -14.49 -39.55
CA GLU A 47 -33.88 -15.12 -39.57
C GLU A 47 -33.78 -16.64 -39.33
N ASP A 48 -32.82 -17.32 -39.95
CA ASP A 48 -32.53 -18.75 -39.68
C ASP A 48 -31.96 -18.98 -38.26
N SER A 49 -31.20 -18.02 -37.73
CA SER A 49 -30.62 -18.07 -36.37
C SER A 49 -31.58 -17.64 -35.26
N GLN A 50 -32.84 -17.32 -35.57
CA GLN A 50 -33.90 -17.16 -34.56
C GLN A 50 -34.33 -18.48 -33.91
N ALA A 51 -33.58 -19.57 -34.12
CA ALA A 51 -33.53 -20.64 -33.12
C ALA A 51 -33.16 -20.00 -31.78
N ALA A 52 -34.18 -19.78 -30.95
CA ALA A 52 -34.10 -19.01 -29.72
C ALA A 52 -32.84 -19.40 -28.95
N PHE A 53 -31.92 -18.46 -28.80
CA PHE A 53 -30.79 -18.63 -27.90
C PHE A 53 -31.36 -18.70 -26.48
N VAL A 54 -31.70 -19.91 -26.05
CA VAL A 54 -32.25 -20.17 -24.72
C VAL A 54 -31.06 -20.28 -23.78
N VAL A 55 -30.95 -19.29 -22.89
CA VAL A 55 -29.98 -19.38 -21.80
C VAL A 55 -30.41 -20.55 -20.89
N PRO A 56 -29.51 -21.51 -20.63
CA PRO A 56 -29.80 -22.59 -19.70
C PRO A 56 -30.17 -22.06 -18.32
N GLU A 57 -31.12 -22.72 -17.66
CA GLU A 57 -31.51 -22.39 -16.29
C GLU A 57 -30.28 -22.42 -15.36
N GLY A 58 -30.13 -21.40 -14.51
CA GLY A 58 -29.00 -21.27 -13.59
C GLY A 58 -27.68 -20.79 -14.19
N TYR A 59 -27.59 -20.51 -15.50
CA TYR A 59 -26.36 -20.00 -16.12
C TYR A 59 -25.83 -18.74 -15.43
N PHE A 60 -26.70 -17.74 -15.21
CA PHE A 60 -26.29 -16.48 -14.58
C PHE A 60 -25.99 -16.63 -13.09
N GLU A 61 -26.67 -17.55 -12.40
CA GLU A 61 -26.39 -17.85 -10.98
C GLU A 61 -25.01 -18.53 -10.82
N GLN A 62 -24.63 -19.38 -11.76
CA GLN A 62 -23.33 -20.05 -11.76
C GLN A 62 -22.22 -19.23 -12.41
N LEU A 63 -22.54 -18.21 -13.21
CA LEU A 63 -21.58 -17.43 -13.97
C LEU A 63 -20.55 -16.76 -13.05
N GLU A 64 -21.00 -16.12 -11.98
CA GLU A 64 -20.12 -15.45 -11.02
C GLU A 64 -19.13 -16.46 -10.39
N ASN A 65 -19.66 -17.56 -9.84
CA ASN A 65 -18.82 -18.59 -9.24
C ASN A 65 -17.85 -19.23 -10.24
N SER A 66 -18.30 -19.47 -11.48
CA SER A 66 -17.47 -20.08 -12.53
C SER A 66 -16.36 -19.14 -13.02
N THR A 67 -16.62 -17.84 -13.10
CA THR A 67 -15.64 -16.85 -13.54
C THR A 67 -14.59 -16.61 -12.46
N VAL A 68 -15.00 -16.52 -11.19
CA VAL A 68 -14.08 -16.45 -10.05
C VAL A 68 -13.23 -17.72 -9.95
N ALA A 69 -13.82 -18.91 -10.09
CA ALA A 69 -13.09 -20.17 -10.08
C ALA A 69 -12.03 -20.24 -11.19
N LYS A 70 -12.38 -19.86 -12.43
CA LYS A 70 -11.43 -19.81 -13.56
C LYS A 70 -10.32 -18.80 -13.34
N LEU A 71 -10.63 -17.63 -12.76
CA LEU A 71 -9.63 -16.62 -12.43
C LEU A 71 -8.65 -17.13 -11.37
N ILE A 72 -9.15 -17.81 -10.34
CA ILE A 72 -8.31 -18.43 -9.30
C ILE A 72 -7.44 -19.52 -9.92
N GLU A 73 -8.00 -20.37 -10.78
CA GLU A 73 -7.24 -21.40 -11.51
C GLU A 73 -6.11 -20.81 -12.34
N GLN A 74 -6.38 -19.75 -13.11
CA GLN A 74 -5.36 -19.06 -13.90
C GLN A 74 -4.26 -18.45 -13.03
N LYS A 75 -4.63 -17.81 -11.92
CA LYS A 75 -3.65 -17.29 -10.96
C LYS A 75 -2.81 -18.39 -10.33
N LEU A 76 -3.42 -19.53 -10.00
CA LEU A 76 -2.73 -20.67 -9.40
C LEU A 76 -1.76 -21.29 -10.40
N LYS A 77 -2.16 -21.47 -11.67
CA LYS A 77 -1.29 -21.94 -12.76
C LYS A 77 -0.08 -21.03 -13.01
N ALA A 78 -0.22 -19.72 -12.79
CA ALA A 78 0.90 -18.78 -12.91
C ALA A 78 1.90 -18.87 -11.74
N VAL A 79 1.45 -19.29 -10.57
CA VAL A 79 2.28 -19.41 -9.35
C VAL A 79 2.89 -20.81 -9.22
N VAL A 80 2.18 -21.84 -9.66
CA VAL A 80 2.60 -23.24 -9.57
C VAL A 80 3.31 -23.64 -10.87
N ALA A 81 4.65 -23.68 -10.84
CA ALA A 81 5.47 -24.04 -12.00
C ALA A 81 5.40 -25.53 -12.38
N ASP A 82 5.07 -26.39 -11.41
CA ASP A 82 4.98 -27.83 -11.61
C ASP A 82 3.58 -28.28 -11.16
N PRO A 83 2.71 -28.80 -12.05
CA PRO A 83 1.32 -29.11 -11.73
C PRO A 83 1.10 -30.12 -10.60
N GLY A 84 2.15 -30.66 -9.98
CA GLY A 84 2.11 -31.58 -8.83
C GLY A 84 1.50 -32.95 -9.15
N LEU A 85 0.84 -33.05 -10.30
CA LEU A 85 0.25 -34.24 -10.89
C LEU A 85 1.19 -34.75 -11.97
N SER A 86 2.37 -35.20 -11.54
CA SER A 86 3.29 -35.94 -12.41
C SER A 86 2.92 -37.42 -12.35
N VAL A 87 2.59 -37.98 -13.51
CA VAL A 87 2.37 -39.42 -13.63
C VAL A 87 3.74 -40.10 -13.55
N PRO A 88 3.94 -41.08 -12.64
CA PRO A 88 5.19 -41.80 -12.55
C PRO A 88 5.60 -42.42 -13.90
N PRO A 89 6.90 -42.49 -14.21
CA PRO A 89 7.35 -43.21 -15.40
C PRO A 89 6.82 -44.65 -15.35
N ALA A 90 6.31 -45.14 -16.48
CA ALA A 90 5.70 -46.46 -16.64
C ALA A 90 4.32 -46.71 -15.99
N TYR A 91 3.66 -45.73 -15.35
CA TYR A 91 2.31 -45.90 -14.77
C TYR A 91 1.31 -46.55 -15.74
N PHE A 92 1.25 -46.08 -16.98
CA PHE A 92 0.30 -46.60 -17.96
C PHE A 92 0.65 -48.02 -18.44
N VAL A 93 1.95 -48.38 -18.45
CA VAL A 93 2.40 -49.73 -18.80
C VAL A 93 1.99 -50.69 -17.69
N ASP A 94 2.33 -50.36 -16.44
CA ASP A 94 1.98 -51.15 -15.26
C ASP A 94 0.45 -51.29 -15.09
N LEU A 95 -0.30 -50.22 -15.33
CA LEU A 95 -1.77 -50.25 -15.29
C LEU A 95 -2.32 -51.22 -16.33
N THR A 96 -1.81 -51.16 -17.57
CA THR A 96 -2.28 -52.02 -18.67
C THR A 96 -1.98 -53.48 -18.37
N GLU A 97 -0.77 -53.78 -17.87
CA GLU A 97 -0.41 -55.14 -17.45
C GLU A 97 -1.30 -55.65 -16.31
N ARG A 98 -1.56 -54.83 -15.29
CA ARG A 98 -2.46 -55.18 -14.19
C ARG A 98 -3.88 -55.43 -14.67
N LEU A 99 -4.40 -54.61 -15.58
CA LEU A 99 -5.75 -54.76 -16.13
C LEU A 99 -5.87 -56.04 -16.96
N LEU A 100 -4.87 -56.36 -17.78
CA LEU A 100 -4.80 -57.63 -18.50
C LEU A 100 -4.73 -58.82 -17.55
N ALA A 101 -3.95 -58.72 -16.47
CA ALA A 101 -3.86 -59.76 -15.46
C ALA A 101 -5.18 -59.95 -14.70
N THR A 102 -5.88 -58.89 -14.33
CA THR A 102 -7.20 -58.98 -13.67
C THR A 102 -8.27 -59.52 -14.60
N GLN A 103 -8.25 -59.16 -15.90
CA GLN A 103 -9.17 -59.72 -16.87
C GLN A 103 -8.98 -61.24 -17.02
N LYS A 104 -7.73 -61.69 -17.18
CA LYS A 104 -7.40 -63.13 -17.24
C LYS A 104 -7.82 -63.86 -15.98
N LEU A 105 -7.64 -63.24 -14.81
CA LEU A 105 -8.06 -63.84 -13.54
C LEU A 105 -9.60 -63.96 -13.45
N ASN A 106 -10.33 -62.92 -13.87
CA ASN A 106 -11.79 -62.91 -13.86
C ASN A 106 -12.41 -63.92 -14.85
N GLU A 107 -11.72 -64.26 -15.94
CA GLU A 107 -12.14 -65.34 -16.85
C GLU A 107 -12.09 -66.72 -16.16
N HIS A 108 -11.20 -66.90 -15.18
CA HIS A 108 -10.98 -68.17 -14.50
C HIS A 108 -11.57 -68.24 -13.08
N VAL A 109 -12.00 -67.12 -12.51
CA VAL A 109 -12.50 -67.03 -11.13
C VAL A 109 -13.79 -66.23 -11.10
N SER A 110 -14.91 -66.89 -10.80
CA SER A 110 -16.25 -66.27 -10.76
C SER A 110 -16.58 -65.59 -9.42
N GLU A 111 -15.84 -65.89 -8.36
CA GLU A 111 -16.07 -65.36 -7.02
C GLU A 111 -14.79 -64.71 -6.49
N THR A 112 -14.89 -63.51 -5.93
CA THR A 112 -13.74 -62.75 -5.46
C THR A 112 -12.99 -63.42 -4.29
N GLY A 113 -13.57 -64.45 -3.65
CA GLY A 113 -12.92 -65.24 -2.58
C GLY A 113 -12.63 -64.47 -1.29
N PHE A 114 -12.89 -63.16 -1.26
CA PHE A 114 -12.70 -62.31 -0.10
C PHE A 114 -13.97 -62.29 0.74
N THR A 115 -14.01 -63.11 1.78
CA THR A 115 -15.05 -63.05 2.81
C THR A 115 -14.53 -62.26 4.01
N VAL A 116 -15.29 -61.28 4.45
CA VAL A 116 -14.96 -60.53 5.67
C VAL A 116 -15.37 -61.38 6.89
N PRO A 117 -14.56 -61.48 7.96
CA PRO A 117 -14.96 -62.18 9.18
C PRO A 117 -16.28 -61.63 9.72
N SER A 118 -17.15 -62.52 10.24
CA SER A 118 -18.52 -62.18 10.67
C SER A 118 -18.62 -61.05 11.71
N SER A 119 -17.53 -60.78 12.44
CA SER A 119 -17.45 -59.74 13.48
C SER A 119 -16.71 -58.47 13.06
N TYR A 120 -16.12 -58.41 11.85
CA TYR A 120 -15.27 -57.29 11.42
C TYR A 120 -15.97 -55.94 11.56
N PHE A 121 -17.16 -55.78 10.97
CA PHE A 121 -17.91 -54.53 11.01
C PHE A 121 -18.44 -54.20 12.41
N GLY A 122 -18.67 -55.20 13.26
CA GLY A 122 -19.07 -55.00 14.66
C GLY A 122 -17.92 -54.45 15.52
N THR A 123 -16.69 -54.92 15.31
CA THR A 123 -15.51 -54.42 16.03
C THR A 123 -14.95 -53.13 15.43
N LEU A 124 -15.11 -52.93 14.12
CA LEU A 124 -14.57 -51.78 13.38
C LEU A 124 -15.09 -50.44 13.92
N GLN A 125 -16.39 -50.36 14.20
CA GLN A 125 -16.99 -49.14 14.74
C GLN A 125 -16.37 -48.76 16.10
N ASN A 126 -16.17 -49.75 16.98
CA ASN A 126 -15.58 -49.55 18.29
C ASN A 126 -14.10 -49.20 18.20
N SER A 127 -13.34 -49.80 17.28
CA SER A 127 -11.93 -49.46 17.07
C SER A 127 -11.76 -48.06 16.51
N ILE A 128 -12.59 -47.65 15.53
CA ILE A 128 -12.56 -46.29 14.99
C ILE A 128 -12.87 -45.29 16.10
N SER A 129 -13.96 -45.49 16.85
CA SER A 129 -14.32 -44.57 17.94
C SER A 129 -13.21 -44.42 18.98
N ARG A 130 -12.54 -45.52 19.38
CA ARG A 130 -11.41 -45.46 20.31
C ARG A 130 -10.20 -44.70 19.76
N GLN A 131 -9.98 -44.76 18.45
CA GLN A 131 -8.84 -44.15 17.78
C GLN A 131 -9.09 -42.70 17.35
N THR A 132 -10.36 -42.33 17.13
CA THR A 132 -10.76 -40.98 16.72
C THR A 132 -11.32 -40.12 17.84
N THR A 133 -11.68 -40.69 19.00
CA THR A 133 -11.89 -39.90 20.21
C THR A 133 -10.54 -39.31 20.57
N THR A 134 -10.37 -38.04 20.19
CA THR A 134 -9.27 -37.17 20.57
C THR A 134 -8.85 -37.44 22.00
N ARG A 135 -7.65 -38.00 22.14
CA ARG A 135 -6.91 -37.97 23.40
C ARG A 135 -6.74 -36.49 23.73
N GLU A 136 -7.58 -35.99 24.62
CA GLU A 136 -7.42 -34.67 25.22
C GLU A 136 -6.12 -34.71 26.03
N GLU A 137 -5.00 -34.49 25.35
CA GLU A 137 -3.80 -34.06 26.03
C GLU A 137 -4.14 -32.70 26.63
N ILE A 138 -4.25 -32.70 27.95
CA ILE A 138 -4.48 -31.53 28.78
C ILE A 138 -3.24 -30.65 28.64
N ILE A 139 -3.12 -29.91 27.55
CA ILE A 139 -2.10 -28.87 27.41
C ILE A 139 -2.54 -27.77 28.38
N PRO A 140 -1.79 -27.48 29.46
CA PRO A 140 -2.19 -26.43 30.38
C PRO A 140 -2.12 -25.10 29.63
N ILE A 141 -3.28 -24.58 29.24
CA ILE A 141 -3.41 -23.28 28.58
C ILE A 141 -3.02 -22.23 29.64
N ARG A 142 -1.76 -21.80 29.62
CA ARG A 142 -1.29 -20.74 30.52
C ARG A 142 -1.90 -19.42 30.05
N LYS A 143 -3.00 -19.02 30.67
CA LYS A 143 -3.56 -17.67 30.48
C LYS A 143 -2.51 -16.64 30.86
N ILE A 144 -2.07 -15.85 29.88
CA ILE A 144 -1.21 -14.69 30.10
C ILE A 144 -2.06 -13.61 30.78
N SER A 145 -1.81 -13.32 32.05
CA SER A 145 -2.42 -12.18 32.73
C SER A 145 -1.60 -10.93 32.39
N ARG A 146 -2.28 -9.84 31.98
CA ARG A 146 -1.60 -8.57 31.71
C ARG A 146 -0.98 -8.05 33.01
N PRO A 147 0.30 -7.65 33.02
CA PRO A 147 0.95 -7.18 34.25
C PRO A 147 0.34 -5.85 34.70
N ARG A 148 0.10 -5.74 36.01
CA ARG A 148 -0.48 -4.55 36.67
C ARG A 148 0.38 -3.29 36.51
N TRP A 149 1.64 -3.42 36.07
CA TRP A 149 2.52 -2.29 35.78
C TRP A 149 2.05 -1.43 34.61
N MET A 150 1.25 -1.99 33.69
CA MET A 150 0.63 -1.24 32.60
C MET A 150 -0.29 -0.11 33.10
N PHE A 151 -0.89 -0.27 34.29
CA PHE A 151 -1.70 0.79 34.90
C PHE A 151 -0.87 1.97 35.40
N TYR A 152 0.36 1.72 35.88
CA TYR A 152 1.28 2.78 36.29
C TYR A 152 1.86 3.52 35.08
N ALA A 153 2.19 2.81 34.01
CA ALA A 153 2.66 3.41 32.76
C ALA A 153 1.59 4.36 32.17
N ALA A 154 0.33 3.92 32.13
CA ALA A 154 -0.78 4.77 31.67
C ALA A 154 -0.95 6.04 32.53
N ALA A 155 -0.86 5.92 33.86
CA ALA A 155 -0.95 7.07 34.76
C ALA A 155 0.20 8.08 34.56
N ALA A 156 1.43 7.61 34.36
CA ALA A 156 2.58 8.47 34.08
C ALA A 156 2.43 9.23 32.75
N CYS A 157 1.90 8.58 31.70
CA CYS A 157 1.60 9.24 30.43
C CYS A 157 0.55 10.34 30.60
N VAL A 158 -0.51 10.09 31.37
CA VAL A 158 -1.54 11.09 31.66
C VAL A 158 -0.94 12.26 32.47
N ALA A 159 -0.09 11.99 33.45
CA ALA A 159 0.60 13.03 34.22
C ALA A 159 1.53 13.88 33.35
N LEU A 160 2.28 13.27 32.43
CA LEU A 160 3.11 14.00 31.45
C LEU A 160 2.26 14.88 30.53
N MET A 161 1.14 14.37 30.00
CA MET A 161 0.25 15.15 29.14
C MET A 161 -0.33 16.36 29.88
N ILE A 162 -0.73 16.19 31.14
CA ILE A 162 -1.22 17.28 31.99
C ILE A 162 -0.10 18.28 32.29
N SER A 163 1.12 17.80 32.59
CA SER A 163 2.28 18.66 32.85
C SER A 163 2.66 19.50 31.62
N ILE A 164 2.70 18.88 30.44
CA ILE A 164 3.01 19.56 29.18
C ILE A 164 1.93 20.59 28.85
N ALA A 165 0.65 20.25 28.97
CA ALA A 165 -0.44 21.19 28.76
C ALA A 165 -0.43 22.37 29.75
N GLY A 166 -0.03 22.14 31.00
CA GLY A 166 0.16 23.18 32.01
C GLY A 166 1.29 24.15 31.66
N LEU A 167 2.43 23.63 31.20
CA LEU A 167 3.55 24.46 30.72
C LEU A 167 3.17 25.28 29.49
N PHE A 168 2.46 24.69 28.52
CA PHE A 168 1.99 25.44 27.35
C PHE A 168 0.98 26.53 27.70
N ARG A 169 0.13 26.33 28.72
CA ARG A 169 -0.79 27.36 29.20
C ARG A 169 -0.09 28.50 29.95
N LEU A 170 1.04 28.23 30.60
CA LEU A 170 1.86 29.26 31.25
C LEU A 170 2.76 29.99 30.24
N ALA A 171 3.21 29.30 29.19
CA ALA A 171 4.01 29.86 28.10
C ALA A 171 3.19 30.73 27.12
N ASP A 172 1.86 30.60 27.10
CA ASP A 172 0.96 31.46 26.30
C ASP A 172 0.73 32.85 26.96
N ASP A 173 1.12 33.02 28.23
CA ASP A 173 1.05 34.29 29.00
C ASP A 173 2.41 35.01 29.06
N SER A 174 3.31 34.75 28.10
CA SER A 174 4.56 35.51 27.96
C SER A 174 4.44 36.59 26.88
N GLN A 175 4.14 37.82 27.31
CA GLN A 175 4.55 39.03 26.59
C GLN A 175 6.04 38.94 26.22
N PRO A 176 6.48 39.48 25.06
CA PRO A 176 7.91 39.46 24.71
C PRO A 176 8.69 40.23 25.79
N ILE A 177 9.63 39.54 26.44
CA ILE A 177 10.52 40.13 27.43
C ILE A 177 11.44 41.09 26.68
N ALA A 178 11.01 42.34 26.52
CA ALA A 178 11.89 43.43 26.18
C ALA A 178 12.81 43.64 27.39
N GLY A 179 14.10 43.29 27.24
CA GLY A 179 15.08 43.41 28.31
C GLY A 179 15.17 44.85 28.86
N PRO A 180 15.72 45.07 30.07
CA PRO A 180 15.71 46.37 30.77
C PRO A 180 16.35 47.54 30.00
N LEU A 181 17.05 47.26 28.90
CA LEU A 181 17.64 48.26 28.01
C LEU A 181 16.67 48.78 26.95
N ALA A 182 15.60 48.03 26.61
CA ALA A 182 14.58 48.47 25.66
C ALA A 182 13.67 49.57 26.21
N SER A 183 13.72 49.81 27.53
CA SER A 183 13.00 50.91 28.21
C SER A 183 13.83 52.19 28.34
N VAL A 184 15.08 52.21 27.87
CA VAL A 184 15.88 53.45 27.83
C VAL A 184 15.45 54.24 26.60
N SER A 185 15.05 55.49 26.77
CA SER A 185 14.60 56.31 25.65
C SER A 185 15.78 56.78 24.81
N ASP A 186 15.59 56.95 23.51
CA ASP A 186 16.63 57.50 22.62
C ASP A 186 17.17 58.84 23.11
N GLN A 187 16.33 59.63 23.80
CA GLN A 187 16.72 60.92 24.37
C GLN A 187 17.69 60.78 25.53
N ASP A 188 17.53 59.76 26.36
CA ASP A 188 18.43 59.49 27.48
C ASP A 188 19.79 58.99 26.98
N ILE A 189 19.78 58.20 25.91
CA ILE A 189 21.00 57.73 25.22
C ILE A 189 21.75 58.93 24.63
N LEU A 190 21.04 59.82 23.93
CA LEU A 190 21.65 61.02 23.33
C LEU A 190 22.22 61.96 24.40
N ASN A 191 21.50 62.18 25.50
CA ASN A 191 21.96 63.03 26.59
C ASN A 191 23.21 62.46 27.29
N TYR A 192 23.27 61.14 27.47
CA TYR A 192 24.46 60.48 28.01
C TYR A 192 25.66 60.64 27.07
N LEU A 193 25.46 60.45 25.76
CA LEU A 193 26.51 60.64 24.75
C LEU A 193 26.95 62.10 24.66
N GLU A 194 26.07 63.07 24.86
CA GLU A 194 26.44 64.49 24.86
C GLU A 194 27.22 64.87 26.13
N LEU A 195 26.86 64.28 27.28
CA LEU A 195 27.50 64.59 28.56
C LEU A 195 28.89 63.95 28.72
N TYR A 196 29.09 62.76 28.15
CA TYR A 196 30.32 61.98 28.32
C TYR A 196 31.08 61.72 27.01
N GLY A 197 30.49 62.04 25.85
CA GLY A 197 31.14 61.86 24.56
C GLY A 197 32.26 62.86 24.36
N THR A 198 33.47 62.36 24.16
CA THR A 198 34.63 63.19 23.82
C THR A 198 34.68 63.38 22.31
N ALA A 199 35.17 64.53 21.82
CA ALA A 199 35.17 64.84 20.39
C ALA A 199 35.89 63.80 19.51
N GLY A 200 36.83 63.02 20.09
CA GLY A 200 37.49 61.91 19.42
C GLY A 200 36.62 60.65 19.27
N ASP A 201 35.65 60.44 20.17
CA ASP A 201 34.78 59.26 20.15
C ASP A 201 33.82 59.32 18.96
N VAL A 202 33.33 60.51 18.60
CA VAL A 202 32.48 60.71 17.41
C VAL A 202 33.23 60.33 16.14
N VAL A 203 34.52 60.67 16.04
CA VAL A 203 35.36 60.33 14.89
C VAL A 203 35.62 58.82 14.86
N TYR A 204 36.00 58.22 15.99
CA TYR A 204 36.23 56.77 16.10
C TYR A 204 34.98 55.95 15.75
N ILE A 205 33.82 56.32 16.28
CA ILE A 205 32.54 55.68 15.97
C ILE A 205 32.21 55.86 14.49
N SER A 206 32.43 57.04 13.91
CA SER A 206 32.17 57.25 12.47
C SER A 206 33.07 56.43 11.54
N GLU A 207 34.31 56.15 11.94
CA GLU A 207 35.24 55.32 11.15
C GLU A 207 34.91 53.82 11.25
N HIS A 208 34.33 53.36 12.37
CA HIS A 208 34.03 51.95 12.63
C HIS A 208 32.54 51.61 12.58
N LEU A 209 31.67 52.58 12.28
CA LEU A 209 30.21 52.38 12.21
C LEU A 209 29.81 51.43 11.09
N ASP A 210 30.53 51.45 9.97
CA ASP A 210 30.27 50.57 8.82
C ASP A 210 30.82 49.14 9.03
N ASP A 211 31.71 48.92 10.00
CA ASP A 211 32.34 47.62 10.31
C ASP A 211 31.60 46.86 11.42
N PHE A 212 30.55 47.46 11.98
CA PHE A 212 29.68 46.84 12.98
C PHE A 212 28.61 45.99 12.27
N ASP A 213 29.02 44.83 11.73
CA ASP A 213 28.04 43.82 11.34
C ASP A 213 27.37 43.29 12.62
N GLY A 214 26.06 43.48 12.73
CA GLY A 214 25.23 43.17 13.90
C GLY A 214 25.08 41.66 14.18
N GLY A 215 26.05 40.87 13.76
CA GLY A 215 26.15 39.44 13.99
C GLY A 215 27.20 39.14 15.05
N TYR A 216 26.73 38.62 16.18
CA TYR A 216 27.50 37.80 17.13
C TYR A 216 28.44 38.55 18.09
N ILE A 217 27.84 39.36 18.97
CA ILE A 217 28.45 39.63 20.29
C ILE A 217 28.57 38.29 21.02
N GLY A 218 29.80 37.80 21.21
CA GLY A 218 30.09 36.65 22.08
C GLY A 218 30.53 35.35 21.39
N GLU A 219 30.68 35.29 20.07
CA GLU A 219 31.21 34.07 19.41
C GLU A 219 32.70 33.80 19.71
N GLY A 220 33.44 34.81 20.15
CA GLY A 220 34.86 34.69 20.52
C GLY A 220 35.13 34.40 21.99
N LEU A 221 34.09 34.33 22.84
CA LEU A 221 34.23 34.07 24.27
C LEU A 221 33.89 32.60 24.53
N SER A 222 34.90 31.80 24.84
CA SER A 222 34.63 30.41 25.22
C SER A 222 33.95 30.37 26.58
N GLU A 223 33.14 29.34 26.81
CA GLU A 223 32.43 29.15 28.08
C GLU A 223 33.43 29.01 29.25
N GLU A 224 34.60 28.44 28.98
CA GLU A 224 35.74 28.40 29.91
C GLU A 224 36.25 29.80 30.28
N ASP A 225 36.35 30.73 29.33
CA ASP A 225 36.80 32.10 29.60
C ASP A 225 35.78 32.86 30.46
N ILE A 226 34.49 32.59 30.24
CA ILE A 226 33.39 33.17 31.01
C ILE A 226 33.39 32.61 32.44
N GLU A 227 33.56 31.29 32.62
CA GLU A 227 33.67 30.67 33.94
C GLU A 227 34.91 31.16 34.70
N ALA A 228 36.07 31.24 34.03
CA ALA A 228 37.30 31.72 34.63
C ALA A 228 37.16 33.17 35.11
N TYR A 229 36.50 34.02 34.33
CA TYR A 229 36.25 35.41 34.69
C TYR A 229 35.27 35.54 35.85
N LEU A 230 34.18 34.77 35.86
CA LEU A 230 33.20 34.76 36.96
C LEU A 230 33.83 34.28 38.27
N ASN A 231 34.65 33.24 38.24
CA ASN A 231 35.37 32.77 39.43
C ASN A 231 36.41 33.77 39.95
N HIS A 232 36.90 34.68 39.11
CA HIS A 232 37.90 35.67 39.51
C HIS A 232 37.28 37.01 39.95
N THR A 233 35.99 37.22 39.70
CA THR A 233 35.28 38.48 39.99
C THR A 233 34.25 38.36 41.13
N LEU A 234 33.99 37.15 41.62
CA LEU A 234 33.15 36.80 42.76
C LEU A 234 33.98 36.20 43.90
#